data_AF-A0A2G4IQP3-F1
#
_entry.id   AF-A0A2G4IQP3-F1
#
_cell.length_a   1.000
_cell.length_b   1.000
_cell.length_c   1.000
_cell.angle_alpha   90.00
_cell.angle_beta   90.00
_cell.angle_gamma   90.00
#
_symmetry.space_group_name_H-M   'P 1'
#
loop_
_entity.id
_entity.type
_entity.pdbx_description
1 polymer ?
#
loop_
_entity_poly.entity_id
_entity_poly.type
_entity_poly.pdbx_seq_one_letter_code
_entity_poly.pdbx_strand_id
1 'polypeptide(L)' 'MVVKSQRICGRGAYAYWKPGQITRFAKELGKPRGRMFFAGEHTAVTNRGMEGAMESGERAALEIGEKL' A
#
# COMPACT_ATOMS: atom_id res chain seq x y z
N MET A 1 -4.18 10.63 5.52
CA MET A 1 -4.67 9.99 4.31
C MET A 1 -5.99 10.64 3.96
N VAL A 2 -5.99 11.54 2.96
CA VAL A 2 -7.23 12.13 2.44
C VAL A 2 -7.58 11.37 1.18
N VAL A 3 -8.85 10.99 1.06
CA VAL A 3 -9.34 10.05 0.06
C VAL A 3 -10.57 10.70 -0.59
N LYS A 4 -10.49 11.09 -1.86
CA LYS A 4 -11.58 11.80 -2.59
C LYS A 4 -12.32 10.85 -3.54
N SER A 5 -13.26 10.03 -3.04
CA SER A 5 -14.33 9.42 -3.85
C SER A 5 -15.35 8.72 -2.95
N GLN A 6 -16.66 8.89 -3.19
CA GLN A 6 -17.74 8.33 -2.37
C GLN A 6 -18.32 7.01 -2.94
N ARG A 7 -17.60 6.33 -3.85
CA ARG A 7 -18.05 5.02 -4.39
C ARG A 7 -17.74 3.87 -3.42
N ILE A 8 -18.58 2.82 -3.48
CA ILE A 8 -18.45 1.59 -2.68
C ILE A 8 -17.10 0.89 -2.91
N CYS A 9 -16.61 0.89 -4.15
CA CYS A 9 -15.28 0.44 -4.53
C CYS A 9 -14.33 1.65 -4.64
N GLY A 10 -13.13 1.49 -4.08
CA GLY A 10 -12.09 2.53 -4.05
C GLY A 10 -12.22 3.51 -2.88
N ARG A 11 -13.45 3.94 -2.51
CA ARG A 11 -13.71 4.99 -1.48
C ARG A 11 -12.78 6.21 -1.57
N GLY A 12 -12.14 6.41 -2.74
CA GLY A 12 -10.99 7.27 -3.02
C GLY A 12 -10.44 7.23 -4.43
N ALA A 13 -9.62 8.24 -4.77
CA ALA A 13 -8.88 8.29 -6.04
C ALA A 13 -7.42 7.83 -5.89
N TYR A 14 -6.70 8.33 -4.89
CA TYR A 14 -5.30 7.97 -4.61
C TYR A 14 -4.96 8.26 -3.15
N ALA A 15 -3.99 7.54 -2.57
CA ALA A 15 -3.49 7.89 -1.24
C ALA A 15 -2.75 9.22 -1.27
N TYR A 16 -3.08 10.12 -0.34
CA TYR A 16 -2.30 11.33 -0.10
C TYR A 16 -1.94 11.46 1.38
N TRP A 17 -0.63 11.56 1.65
CA TRP A 17 -0.09 11.72 3.00
C TRP A 17 -0.19 13.17 3.44
N LYS A 18 -0.68 13.42 4.66
CA LYS A 18 -0.48 14.74 5.29
C LYS A 18 0.97 14.85 5.77
N PRO A 19 1.52 16.07 5.93
CA PRO A 19 2.85 16.27 6.49
C PRO A 19 3.05 15.48 7.79
N GLY A 20 4.17 14.76 7.92
CA GLY A 20 4.51 13.93 9.08
C GLY A 20 3.81 12.56 9.17
N GLN A 21 2.81 12.26 8.32
CA GLN A 21 2.18 10.93 8.33
C GLN A 21 3.06 9.87 7.64
N ILE A 22 3.80 10.26 6.61
CA ILE A 22 4.65 9.31 5.86
C ILE A 22 5.76 8.73 6.75
N THR A 23 6.42 9.57 7.56
CA THR A 23 7.47 9.13 8.49
C THR A 23 6.92 8.25 9.61
N ARG A 24 5.70 8.52 10.07
CA ARG A 24 5.07 7.80 11.18
C ARG A 24 4.46 6.45 10.77
N PHE A 25 3.89 6.35 9.57
CA PHE A 25 3.04 5.20 9.20
C PHE A 25 3.51 4.42 7.97
N ALA A 26 4.34 5.00 7.08
CA ALA A 26 4.69 4.33 5.82
C ALA A 26 5.46 3.01 6.06
N LYS A 27 6.30 2.95 7.11
CA LYS A 27 7.05 1.74 7.46
C LYS A 27 6.18 0.61 8.02
N GLU A 28 5.01 0.92 8.55
CA GLU A 28 4.13 -0.09 9.16
C GLU A 28 3.05 -0.58 8.20
N LEU A 29 2.61 0.26 7.25
CA LEU A 29 1.53 -0.09 6.31
C LEU A 29 1.84 -1.29 5.41
N GLY A 30 3.08 -1.44 4.97
CA GLY A 30 3.48 -2.52 4.06
C GLY A 30 3.93 -3.80 4.75
N LYS A 31 4.06 -3.81 6.09
CA LYS A 31 4.66 -4.94 6.81
C LYS A 31 3.71 -6.14 6.84
N PRO A 32 4.20 -7.36 6.51
CA PRO A 32 3.39 -8.55 6.62
C PRO A 32 3.09 -8.88 8.09
N ARG A 33 1.83 -9.26 8.36
CA ARG A 33 1.36 -9.62 9.69
C ARG A 33 1.09 -11.12 9.73
N GLY A 34 2.11 -11.89 10.13
CA GLY A 34 2.05 -13.36 10.13
C GLY A 34 1.96 -13.91 8.71
N ARG A 35 0.81 -14.52 8.37
CA ARG A 35 0.46 -15.06 7.04
C ARG A 35 -0.30 -14.09 6.14
N MET A 36 -0.54 -12.86 6.61
CA MET A 36 -1.20 -11.81 5.82
C MET A 36 -0.16 -10.86 5.23
N PHE A 37 -0.21 -10.67 3.92
CA PHE A 37 0.65 -9.78 3.15
C PHE A 37 -0.19 -8.67 2.54
N PHE A 38 0.31 -7.44 2.58
CA PHE A 38 -0.42 -6.26 2.11
C PHE A 38 0.16 -5.77 0.79
N ALA A 39 -0.72 -5.65 -0.21
CA ALA A 39 -0.43 -5.14 -1.55
C ALA A 39 -1.47 -4.09 -1.98
N GLY A 40 -1.08 -3.22 -2.91
CA GLY A 40 -1.90 -2.14 -3.45
C GLY A 40 -1.17 -0.79 -3.40
N GLU A 41 -1.64 0.17 -4.21
CA GLU A 41 -1.04 1.52 -4.36
C GLU A 41 -0.78 2.22 -3.03
N HIS A 42 -1.66 2.04 -2.04
CA HIS A 42 -1.52 2.64 -0.72
C HIS A 42 -0.34 2.10 0.11
N THR A 43 0.23 0.95 -0.29
CA THR A 43 1.40 0.32 0.32
C THR A 43 2.66 0.50 -0.53
N ALA A 44 2.55 1.13 -1.70
CA ALA A 44 3.68 1.46 -2.56
C ALA A 44 4.49 2.62 -1.96
N VAL A 45 5.81 2.53 -2.05
CA VAL A 45 6.73 3.55 -1.51
C VAL A 45 7.07 4.58 -2.57
N THR A 46 7.29 4.12 -3.81
CA THR A 46 7.91 4.94 -4.86
C THR A 46 6.87 5.51 -5.81
N ASN A 47 5.90 4.71 -6.25
CA ASN A 47 5.00 5.11 -7.32
C ASN A 47 3.52 5.18 -6.91
N ARG A 48 2.79 6.08 -7.57
CA ARG A 48 1.34 6.25 -7.43
C ARG A 48 0.62 5.61 -8.62
N GLY A 49 -0.58 5.11 -8.41
CA GLY A 49 -1.40 4.50 -9.46
C GLY A 49 -1.08 3.02 -9.70
N MET A 50 -1.29 2.54 -10.93
CA MET A 50 -1.23 1.11 -11.27
C MET A 50 0.17 0.51 -11.07
N GLU A 51 1.22 1.26 -11.39
CA GLU A 51 2.60 0.83 -11.19
C GLU A 51 2.93 0.59 -9.71
N GLY A 52 2.42 1.45 -8.81
CA GLY A 52 2.57 1.23 -7.37
C GLY A 52 1.79 0.00 -6.88
N ALA A 53 0.64 -0.28 -7.49
CA ALA A 53 -0.09 -1.52 -7.22
C ALA A 53 0.71 -2.76 -7.67
N MET A 54 1.43 -2.68 -8.79
CA MET A 54 2.28 -3.77 -9.29
C MET A 54 3.54 -3.94 -8.44
N GLU A 55 4.26 -2.87 -8.11
CA GLU A 55 5.45 -2.85 -7.23
C GLU A 55 5.14 -3.54 -5.88
N SER A 56 4.02 -3.14 -5.26
CA SER A 56 3.61 -3.72 -3.98
C SER A 56 3.11 -5.17 -4.10
N GLY A 57 2.54 -5.54 -5.25
CA GLY A 57 2.12 -6.92 -5.55
C GLY A 57 3.31 -7.86 -5.73
N GLU A 58 4.32 -7.45 -6.48
CA GLU A 58 5.57 -8.21 -6.64
C GLU A 58 6.26 -8.43 -5.30
N ARG A 59 6.40 -7.36 -4.49
CA ARG A 59 6.93 -7.47 -3.13
C ARG A 59 6.14 -8.47 -2.27
N ALA A 60 4.81 -8.39 -2.28
CA ALA A 60 3.99 -9.31 -1.49
C ALA A 60 4.15 -10.77 -1.96
N ALA A 61 4.31 -11.01 -3.27
CA ALA A 61 4.57 -12.35 -3.82
C ALA A 61 5.94 -12.89 -3.39
N LEU A 62 6.99 -12.05 -3.42
CA LEU A 62 8.32 -12.41 -2.92
C LEU A 62 8.28 -12.73 -1.42
N GLU A 63 7.61 -11.91 -0.62
CA GLU A 63 7.46 -12.12 0.82
C GLU A 63 6.69 -13.42 1.15
N ILE A 64 5.76 -13.85 0.30
CA ILE A 64 5.08 -15.16 0.41
C ILE A 64 6.05 -16.30 0.04
N GLY A 65 6.78 -16.15 -1.06
CA GLY A 65 7.74 -17.14 -1.56
C GLY A 65 8.88 -17.41 -0.58
N GLU A 66 9.38 -16.38 0.12
CA GLU A 66 10.42 -16.52 1.13
C GLU A 66 9.93 -17.14 2.46
N LYS A 67 8.61 -17.13 2.72
CA LYS A 67 8.01 -17.70 3.95
C LYS A 67 7.43 -19.11 3.77
N LEU A 68 7.48 -19.66 2.55
CA LEU A 68 7.22 -21.07 2.26
C LEU A 68 8.43 -21.91 2.66
#